data_AF-A0ABD5PDU3-F1
#
_entry.id   AF-A0ABD5PDU3-F1
#
_cell.length_a   1.000
_cell.length_b   1.000
_cell.length_c   1.000
_cell.angle_alpha   90.00
_cell.angle_beta   90.00
_cell.angle_gamma   90.00
#
_symmetry.space_group_name_H-M   'P 1'
#
loop_
_entity.id
_entity.type
_entity.pdbx_description
1 polymer ?
#
loop_
_entity_poly.entity_id
_entity_poly.type
_entity_poly.pdbx_seq_one_letter_code
_entity_poly.pdbx_strand_id
1 'polypeptide(L)'
;MAPSRGTDRATEERQLRSRTEEKDALGQWLESLFDALGEVALVCIPALLFALMAGEAVTKFVAAVVLSAFVGGVAAGRHGRLRVGPPWPRVTPLLAVLRLVYYNAVFFGAVLLSIAVAPDLGLGAEWSPVDVGGASLVAIAVVAAAVLAFPTVARALRQAVTTR
;
A
#
# COMPACT_ATOMS: atom_id res chain seq x y z
N MET A 1 42.69 -10.06 40.15
CA MET A 1 41.87 -8.97 39.61
C MET A 1 41.06 -9.51 38.45
N ALA A 2 39.74 -9.64 38.59
CA ALA A 2 38.89 -10.09 37.51
C ALA A 2 38.71 -8.95 36.48
N PRO A 3 38.80 -9.21 35.17
CA PRO A 3 38.59 -8.19 34.16
C PRO A 3 37.14 -7.70 34.22
N SER A 4 36.97 -6.39 34.42
CA SER A 4 35.71 -5.68 34.30
C SER A 4 35.15 -5.87 32.89
N ARG A 5 34.17 -6.76 32.72
CA ARG A 5 33.27 -6.79 31.56
C ARG A 5 32.27 -5.65 31.70
N GLY A 6 32.75 -4.42 31.63
CA GLY A 6 31.92 -3.24 31.46
C GLY A 6 31.94 -2.87 29.99
N THR A 7 30.80 -3.02 29.32
CA THR A 7 30.55 -2.34 28.05
C THR A 7 30.84 -0.86 28.24
N ASP A 8 31.64 -0.27 27.36
CA ASP A 8 31.98 1.16 27.44
C ASP A 8 30.68 1.97 27.57
N ARG A 9 30.65 2.95 28.47
CA ARG A 9 29.46 3.78 28.76
C ARG A 9 28.93 4.45 27.49
N ALA A 10 29.82 4.78 26.55
CA ALA A 10 29.46 5.27 25.22
C ALA A 10 28.70 4.24 24.37
N THR A 11 28.97 2.95 24.55
CA THR A 11 28.25 1.85 23.89
C THR A 11 26.88 1.63 24.52
N GLU A 12 26.77 1.74 25.85
CA GLU A 12 25.49 1.66 26.56
C GLU A 12 24.60 2.85 26.25
N GLU A 13 25.15 4.07 26.16
CA GLU A 13 24.41 5.27 25.75
C GLU A 13 23.91 5.18 24.29
N ARG A 14 24.67 4.53 23.39
CA ARG A 14 24.19 4.22 22.02
C ARG A 14 23.07 3.18 21.99
N GLN A 15 23.05 2.23 22.93
CA GLN A 15 21.98 1.23 23.04
C GLN A 15 20.71 1.82 23.68
N LEU A 16 20.87 2.81 24.57
CA LEU A 16 19.77 3.48 25.26
C LEU A 16 19.15 4.63 24.47
N ARG A 17 19.88 5.20 23.48
CA ARG A 17 19.30 6.20 22.59
C ARG A 17 18.16 5.57 21.83
N SER A 18 16.96 6.12 21.97
CA SER A 18 15.80 5.61 21.26
C SER A 18 16.11 5.64 19.77
N ARG A 19 16.07 4.48 19.11
CA ARG A 19 16.39 4.33 17.67
C ARG A 19 15.54 5.25 16.76
N THR A 20 14.50 5.85 17.33
CA THR A 20 13.59 6.82 16.73
C THR A 20 14.20 8.22 16.60
N GLU A 21 15.09 8.64 17.51
CA GLU A 21 15.76 9.96 17.44
C GLU A 21 16.83 10.05 16.35
N GLU A 22 17.36 8.93 15.88
CA GLU A 22 18.40 8.85 14.85
C GLU A 22 17.85 8.53 13.44
N LYS A 23 16.53 8.31 13.31
CA LYS A 23 15.93 8.03 12.01
C LYS A 23 15.69 9.31 11.21
N ASP A 24 16.52 9.51 10.19
CA ASP A 24 16.32 10.52 9.16
C ASP A 24 14.95 10.38 8.46
N ALA A 25 14.51 11.45 7.79
CA ALA A 25 13.23 11.49 7.07
C ALA A 25 13.07 10.36 6.03
N LEU A 26 14.17 9.88 5.45
CA LEU A 26 14.19 8.72 4.55
C LEU A 26 13.95 7.41 5.31
N GLY A 27 14.56 7.22 6.49
CA GLY A 27 14.38 6.05 7.32
C GLY A 27 12.93 5.89 7.78
N GLN A 28 12.30 7.00 8.19
CA GLN A 28 10.88 7.04 8.54
C GLN A 28 9.98 6.73 7.33
N TRP A 29 10.36 7.20 6.14
CA TRP A 29 9.62 6.91 4.90
C TRP A 29 9.70 5.43 4.51
N LEU A 30 10.88 4.83 4.60
CA LEU A 30 11.06 3.40 4.29
C LEU A 30 10.28 2.52 5.27
N GLU A 31 10.30 2.85 6.56
CA GLU A 31 9.45 2.18 7.56
C GLU A 31 7.97 2.29 7.21
N SER A 32 7.52 3.48 6.79
CA SER A 32 6.14 3.70 6.33
C SER A 32 5.77 2.81 5.14
N LEU A 33 6.70 2.65 4.19
CA LEU A 33 6.52 1.79 3.02
C LEU A 33 6.46 0.31 3.40
N PHE A 34 7.33 -0.16 4.31
CA PHE A 34 7.32 -1.55 4.77
C PHE A 34 6.05 -1.90 5.55
N ASP A 35 5.59 -1.00 6.42
CA ASP A 35 4.33 -1.15 7.14
C ASP A 35 3.14 -1.22 6.17
N ALA A 36 3.11 -0.33 5.18
CA ALA A 36 2.07 -0.33 4.16
C ALA A 36 2.15 -1.57 3.26
N LEU A 37 3.36 -2.04 2.92
CA LEU A 37 3.56 -3.26 2.14
C LEU A 37 3.03 -4.48 2.88
N GLY A 38 3.37 -4.65 4.15
CA GLY A 38 2.87 -5.77 4.96
C GLY A 38 1.34 -5.77 5.05
N GLU A 39 0.74 -4.60 5.26
CA GLU A 39 -0.72 -4.43 5.29
C GLU A 39 -1.35 -4.77 3.93
N VAL A 40 -0.94 -4.07 2.86
CA VAL A 40 -1.55 -4.22 1.54
C VAL A 40 -1.33 -5.64 1.00
N ALA A 41 -0.12 -6.19 1.10
CA ALA A 41 0.17 -7.52 0.58
C ALA A 41 -0.66 -8.59 1.29
N LEU A 42 -0.78 -8.54 2.62
CA LEU A 42 -1.58 -9.49 3.40
C LEU A 42 -3.07 -9.37 3.08
N VAL A 43 -3.57 -8.14 3.02
CA VAL A 43 -4.99 -7.86 2.80
C VAL A 43 -5.38 -8.21 1.35
N CYS A 44 -4.51 -7.97 0.38
CA CYS A 44 -4.75 -8.23 -1.05
C CYS A 44 -4.35 -9.63 -1.50
N ILE A 45 -4.05 -10.59 -0.61
CA ILE A 45 -3.71 -11.97 -1.01
C ILE A 45 -4.71 -12.54 -2.04
N PRO A 46 -6.04 -12.44 -1.85
CA PRO A 46 -6.99 -12.99 -2.83
C PRO A 46 -6.83 -12.36 -4.23
N ALA A 47 -6.71 -11.04 -4.31
CA ALA A 47 -6.54 -10.33 -5.58
C ALA A 47 -5.17 -10.61 -6.23
N LEU A 48 -4.11 -10.74 -5.43
CA LEU A 48 -2.79 -11.12 -5.92
C LEU A 48 -2.79 -12.55 -6.48
N LEU A 49 -3.43 -13.50 -5.79
CA LEU A 49 -3.56 -14.87 -6.28
C LEU A 49 -4.32 -14.91 -7.62
N PHE A 50 -5.40 -14.16 -7.75
CA PHE A 50 -6.10 -14.04 -9.02
C PHE A 50 -5.19 -13.51 -10.14
N ALA A 51 -4.49 -12.39 -9.90
CA ALA A 51 -3.61 -11.79 -10.90
C ALA A 51 -2.46 -12.73 -11.30
N LEU A 52 -1.95 -13.53 -10.35
CA LEU A 52 -0.93 -14.55 -10.62
C LEU A 52 -1.47 -15.71 -11.45
N MET A 53 -2.72 -16.12 -11.21
CA MET A 53 -3.38 -17.22 -11.92
C MET A 53 -3.95 -16.84 -13.30
N ALA A 54 -4.13 -15.55 -13.57
CA ALA A 54 -4.65 -15.05 -14.86
C ALA A 54 -3.76 -15.39 -16.08
N GLY A 55 -2.56 -15.94 -15.89
CA GLY A 55 -1.71 -16.48 -16.95
C GLY A 55 -0.94 -15.42 -17.76
N GLU A 56 -1.53 -14.25 -17.97
CA GLU A 56 -0.98 -13.19 -18.82
C GLU A 56 0.11 -12.36 -18.13
N ALA A 57 1.22 -12.13 -18.83
CA ALA A 57 2.34 -11.33 -18.33
C ALA A 57 1.97 -9.86 -18.07
N VAL A 58 1.09 -9.30 -18.90
CA VAL A 58 0.61 -7.93 -18.76
C VAL A 58 -0.25 -7.78 -17.51
N THR A 59 -1.17 -8.71 -17.26
CA THR A 59 -1.97 -8.71 -16.04
C THR A 59 -1.09 -8.72 -14.78
N LYS A 60 -0.01 -9.50 -14.78
CA LYS A 60 0.96 -9.54 -13.67
C LYS A 60 1.73 -8.23 -13.53
N PHE A 61 2.14 -7.62 -14.65
CA PHE A 61 2.81 -6.32 -14.66
C PHE A 61 1.89 -5.21 -14.10
N VAL A 62 0.65 -5.11 -14.60
CA VAL A 62 -0.35 -4.16 -14.11
C VAL A 62 -0.63 -4.40 -12.62
N ALA A 63 -0.76 -5.65 -12.19
CA ALA A 63 -0.93 -5.98 -10.78
C ALA A 63 0.25 -5.50 -9.91
N ALA A 64 1.49 -5.58 -10.41
CA ALA A 64 2.66 -5.02 -9.72
C ALA A 64 2.62 -3.48 -9.64
N VAL A 65 2.16 -2.80 -10.69
CA VAL A 65 1.93 -1.35 -10.69
C VAL A 65 0.85 -0.96 -9.67
N VAL A 66 -0.29 -1.65 -9.69
CA VAL A 66 -1.40 -1.46 -8.73
C VAL A 66 -0.91 -1.65 -7.30
N LEU A 67 -0.19 -2.74 -7.02
CA LEU A 67 0.38 -3.03 -5.70
C LEU A 67 1.32 -1.90 -5.26
N SER A 68 2.24 -1.47 -6.12
CA SER A 68 3.21 -0.41 -5.83
C SER A 68 2.52 0.93 -5.53
N ALA A 69 1.52 1.29 -6.35
CA ALA A 69 0.72 2.49 -6.14
C ALA A 69 -0.06 2.43 -4.82
N PHE A 70 -0.59 1.25 -4.46
CA PHE A 70 -1.33 1.06 -3.22
C PHE A 70 -0.43 1.24 -2.00
N VAL A 71 0.74 0.60 -2.02
CA VAL A 71 1.72 0.68 -0.92
C VAL A 71 2.20 2.13 -0.75
N GLY A 72 2.58 2.79 -1.85
CA GLY A 72 2.98 4.20 -1.81
C GLY A 72 1.87 5.13 -1.32
N GLY A 73 0.65 4.92 -1.80
CA GLY A 73 -0.53 5.72 -1.42
C GLY A 73 -0.92 5.53 0.05
N VAL A 74 -1.00 4.29 0.52
CA VAL A 74 -1.29 3.98 1.94
C VAL A 74 -0.19 4.51 2.86
N ALA A 75 1.09 4.33 2.49
CA ALA A 75 2.21 4.88 3.26
C ALA A 75 2.12 6.41 3.38
N ALA A 76 1.84 7.09 2.26
CA ALA A 76 1.70 8.55 2.22
C ALA A 76 0.48 9.06 3.00
N GLY A 77 -0.65 8.37 2.90
CA GLY A 77 -1.89 8.71 3.60
C GLY A 77 -1.78 8.50 5.12
N ARG A 78 -1.26 7.35 5.55
CA ARG A 78 -1.16 6.96 6.96
C ARG A 78 -0.23 7.87 7.77
N HIS A 79 0.87 8.32 7.16
CA HIS A 79 1.87 9.15 7.84
C HIS A 79 1.64 10.66 7.66
N GLY A 80 0.42 11.06 7.26
CA GLY A 80 0.01 12.47 7.20
C GLY A 80 0.76 13.31 6.15
N ARG A 81 1.44 12.65 5.21
CA ARG A 81 2.07 13.35 4.08
C ARG A 81 1.02 13.81 3.07
N LEU A 82 -0.11 13.11 2.98
CA LEU A 82 -1.31 13.59 2.31
C LEU A 82 -2.14 14.43 3.30
N ARG A 83 -2.13 15.75 3.15
CA ARG A 83 -2.94 16.69 3.96
C ARG A 83 -4.38 16.85 3.43
N VAL A 84 -4.89 15.86 2.72
CA VAL A 84 -6.17 15.94 2.00
C VAL A 84 -7.20 15.05 2.69
N GLY A 85 -8.34 15.63 3.06
CA GLY A 85 -9.48 14.88 3.60
C GLY A 85 -9.38 14.50 5.09
N PRO A 86 -10.23 13.58 5.56
CA PRO A 86 -10.22 13.08 6.93
C PRO A 86 -8.90 12.39 7.31
N PRO A 87 -8.53 12.35 8.60
CA PRO A 87 -7.34 11.61 9.03
C PRO A 87 -7.45 10.13 8.69
N TRP A 88 -6.31 9.51 8.37
CA TRP A 88 -6.27 8.08 8.06
C TRP A 88 -6.86 7.26 9.22
N PRO A 89 -7.79 6.33 8.94
CA PRO A 89 -8.53 5.66 10.00
C PRO A 89 -7.64 4.66 10.75
N ARG A 90 -7.71 4.69 12.10
CA ARG A 90 -7.04 3.71 12.97
C ARG A 90 -7.53 2.29 12.69
N VAL A 91 -6.68 1.30 12.97
CA VAL A 91 -7.05 -0.12 12.82
C VAL A 91 -7.99 -0.52 13.96
N THR A 92 -9.18 -1.00 13.61
CA THR A 92 -10.15 -1.64 14.52
C THR A 92 -10.68 -2.89 13.80
N PRO A 93 -11.22 -3.90 14.50
CA PRO A 93 -11.69 -5.13 13.85
C PRO A 93 -12.67 -4.88 12.70
N LEU A 94 -13.63 -3.97 12.89
CA LEU A 94 -14.58 -3.56 11.84
C LEU A 94 -13.86 -2.94 10.63
N LEU A 95 -12.89 -2.07 10.87
CA LEU A 95 -12.14 -1.42 9.80
C LEU A 95 -11.13 -2.36 9.12
N ALA A 96 -10.67 -3.41 9.81
CA ALA A 96 -9.85 -4.45 9.20
C ALA A 96 -10.66 -5.23 8.15
N VAL A 97 -11.91 -5.57 8.46
CA VAL A 97 -12.84 -6.19 7.49
C VAL A 97 -13.13 -5.23 6.33
N LEU A 98 -13.35 -3.93 6.61
CA LEU A 98 -13.51 -2.94 5.55
C LEU A 98 -12.28 -2.87 4.64
N ARG A 99 -11.07 -2.85 5.20
CA ARG A 99 -9.82 -2.85 4.41
C ARG A 99 -9.72 -4.09 3.54
N LEU A 100 -10.08 -5.26 4.08
CA LEU A 100 -10.14 -6.51 3.31
C LEU A 100 -11.03 -6.39 2.09
N VAL A 101 -12.28 -5.97 2.25
CA VAL A 101 -13.22 -5.87 1.14
C VAL A 101 -12.81 -4.75 0.18
N TYR A 102 -12.49 -3.56 0.71
CA TYR A 102 -12.19 -2.37 -0.07
C TYR A 102 -10.90 -2.52 -0.88
N TYR A 103 -9.81 -3.00 -0.26
CA TYR A 103 -8.52 -3.11 -0.95
C TYR A 103 -8.60 -4.14 -2.07
N ASN A 104 -9.21 -5.30 -1.83
CA ASN A 104 -9.40 -6.30 -2.89
C ASN A 104 -10.28 -5.75 -4.02
N ALA A 105 -11.40 -5.10 -3.71
CA ALA A 105 -12.28 -4.53 -4.73
C ALA A 105 -11.58 -3.48 -5.60
N VAL A 106 -10.80 -2.58 -4.99
CA VAL A 106 -10.01 -1.58 -5.73
C VAL A 106 -8.91 -2.24 -6.52
N PHE A 107 -8.22 -3.24 -5.96
CA PHE A 107 -7.16 -3.95 -6.67
C PHE A 107 -7.71 -4.63 -7.94
N PHE A 108 -8.79 -5.40 -7.80
CA PHE A 108 -9.47 -6.03 -8.93
C PHE A 108 -9.95 -5.00 -9.95
N GLY A 109 -10.64 -3.96 -9.50
CA GLY A 109 -11.16 -2.91 -10.36
C GLY A 109 -10.04 -2.19 -11.12
N ALA A 110 -8.93 -1.86 -10.47
CA ALA A 110 -7.79 -1.22 -11.08
C ALA A 110 -7.12 -2.11 -12.13
N VAL A 111 -6.90 -3.39 -11.83
CA VAL A 111 -6.32 -4.34 -12.80
C VAL A 111 -7.23 -4.50 -14.01
N LEU A 112 -8.51 -4.80 -13.80
CA LEU A 112 -9.47 -5.05 -14.89
C LEU A 112 -9.68 -3.80 -15.76
N LEU A 113 -9.82 -2.62 -15.15
CA LEU A 113 -9.99 -1.38 -15.90
C LEU A 113 -8.74 -1.04 -16.73
N SER A 114 -7.55 -1.27 -16.17
CA SER A 114 -6.29 -0.99 -16.88
C SER A 114 -6.10 -1.88 -18.10
N ILE A 115 -6.48 -3.16 -17.99
CA ILE A 115 -6.44 -4.10 -19.13
C ILE A 115 -7.49 -3.72 -20.17
N ALA A 116 -8.70 -3.32 -19.75
CA ALA A 116 -9.76 -2.93 -20.67
C ALA A 116 -9.42 -1.70 -21.53
N VAL A 117 -8.57 -0.80 -21.02
CA VAL A 117 -8.10 0.40 -21.76
C VAL A 117 -6.96 0.07 -22.72
N ALA A 118 -6.33 -1.11 -22.60
CA ALA A 118 -5.24 -1.56 -23.45
C ALA A 118 -5.46 -3.02 -23.89
N PRO A 119 -6.51 -3.30 -24.69
CA PRO A 119 -6.93 -4.66 -25.04
C PRO A 119 -5.91 -5.40 -25.91
N ASP A 120 -5.08 -4.67 -26.65
CA ASP A 120 -4.08 -5.22 -27.57
C ASP A 120 -2.81 -5.73 -26.86
N LEU A 121 -2.74 -5.60 -25.54
CA LEU A 121 -1.65 -6.13 -24.71
C LEU A 121 -1.73 -7.67 -24.50
N GLY A 122 -2.69 -8.36 -25.11
CA GLY A 122 -2.94 -9.80 -24.97
C GLY A 122 -2.33 -10.68 -26.07
N LEU A 123 -1.68 -11.79 -25.66
CA LEU A 123 -1.23 -12.97 -26.43
C LEU A 123 -0.60 -12.72 -27.82
N GLY A 124 0.68 -12.36 -27.84
CA GLY A 124 1.55 -12.45 -29.03
C GLY A 124 1.91 -11.12 -29.69
N ALA A 125 1.37 -10.00 -29.22
CA ALA A 125 1.76 -8.66 -29.65
C ALA A 125 3.04 -8.19 -28.94
N GLU A 126 3.90 -7.47 -29.68
CA GLU A 126 5.01 -6.72 -29.09
C GLU A 126 4.46 -5.67 -28.13
N TRP A 127 5.02 -5.58 -26.93
CA TRP A 127 4.56 -4.63 -25.92
C TRP A 127 4.82 -3.21 -26.40
N SER A 128 3.77 -2.51 -26.78
CA SER A 128 3.84 -1.07 -27.05
C SER A 128 4.09 -0.32 -25.74
N PRO A 129 5.13 0.53 -25.66
CA PRO A 129 5.37 1.38 -24.49
C PRO A 129 4.18 2.29 -24.17
N VAL A 130 3.41 2.69 -25.19
CA VAL A 130 2.23 3.56 -25.04
C VAL A 130 1.12 2.82 -24.31
N ASP A 131 0.87 1.57 -24.65
CA ASP A 131 -0.22 0.77 -24.07
C ASP A 131 0.09 0.38 -22.63
N VAL A 132 1.34 -0.07 -22.38
CA VAL A 132 1.83 -0.36 -21.02
C VAL A 132 1.80 0.89 -20.15
N GLY A 133 2.23 2.03 -20.71
CA GLY A 133 2.18 3.32 -20.02
C GLY A 133 0.75 3.75 -19.70
N GLY A 134 -0.17 3.63 -20.67
CA GLY A 134 -1.59 3.95 -20.51
C GLY A 134 -2.26 3.11 -19.43
N ALA A 135 -2.11 1.78 -19.50
CA ALA A 135 -2.62 0.86 -18.48
C ALA A 135 -2.05 1.19 -17.08
N SER A 136 -0.75 1.51 -16.99
CA SER A 136 -0.11 1.89 -15.73
C SER A 136 -0.67 3.19 -15.15
N LEU A 137 -0.90 4.20 -15.99
CA LEU A 137 -1.49 5.46 -15.56
C LEU A 137 -2.92 5.28 -15.06
N VAL A 138 -3.73 4.45 -15.72
CA VAL A 138 -5.08 4.10 -15.27
C VAL A 138 -5.03 3.41 -13.91
N ALA A 139 -4.18 2.39 -13.76
CA ALA A 139 -3.96 1.70 -12.49
C ALA A 139 -3.62 2.68 -11.35
N ILE A 140 -2.63 3.56 -11.58
CA ILE A 140 -2.19 4.55 -10.60
C ILE A 140 -3.34 5.52 -10.26
N ALA A 141 -4.07 6.02 -11.26
CA ALA A 141 -5.16 6.97 -11.05
C ALA A 141 -6.30 6.37 -10.23
N VAL A 142 -6.72 5.14 -10.54
CA VAL A 142 -7.77 4.43 -9.80
C VAL A 142 -7.35 4.22 -8.35
N VAL A 143 -6.12 3.73 -8.12
CA VAL A 143 -5.61 3.50 -6.78
C VAL A 143 -5.47 4.80 -5.99
N ALA A 144 -4.94 5.86 -6.62
CA ALA A 144 -4.82 7.17 -5.98
C ALA A 144 -6.19 7.70 -5.55
N ALA A 145 -7.20 7.63 -6.43
CA ALA A 145 -8.56 8.04 -6.11
C ALA A 145 -9.14 7.23 -4.94
N ALA A 146 -8.93 5.91 -4.94
CA ALA A 146 -9.40 5.03 -3.87
C ALA A 146 -8.71 5.29 -2.52
N VAL A 147 -7.39 5.50 -2.53
CA VAL A 147 -6.61 5.85 -1.33
C VAL A 147 -7.12 7.17 -0.74
N LEU A 148 -7.40 8.17 -1.58
CA LEU A 148 -7.96 9.45 -1.15
C LEU A 148 -9.41 9.33 -0.64
N ALA A 149 -10.21 8.43 -1.23
CA ALA A 149 -11.59 8.21 -0.82
C ALA A 149 -11.72 7.38 0.47
N PHE A 150 -10.75 6.52 0.77
CA PHE A 150 -10.83 5.54 1.86
C PHE A 150 -11.13 6.15 3.25
N PRO A 151 -10.50 7.26 3.69
CA PRO A 151 -10.84 7.87 4.99
C PRO A 151 -12.31 8.30 5.09
N THR A 152 -12.90 8.75 3.99
CA THR A 152 -14.32 9.14 3.90
C THR A 152 -15.23 7.93 4.01
N VAL A 153 -14.92 6.85 3.29
CA VAL A 153 -15.66 5.58 3.37
C VAL A 153 -15.61 5.01 4.80
N ALA A 154 -14.44 5.02 5.43
CA ALA A 154 -14.25 4.54 6.79
C ALA A 154 -14.97 5.40 7.84
N ARG A 155 -15.15 6.70 7.59
CA ARG A 155 -15.96 7.58 8.45
C ARG A 155 -17.44 7.28 8.29
N ALA A 156 -17.93 7.16 7.06
CA ALA A 156 -19.33 6.87 6.77
C ALA A 156 -19.78 5.53 7.39
N LEU A 157 -18.95 4.48 7.27
CA LEU A 157 -19.23 3.19 7.89
C LEU A 157 -19.34 3.29 9.42
N ARG A 158 -18.41 4.01 10.06
CA ARG A 158 -18.43 4.19 11.52
C ARG A 158 -19.70 4.90 11.98
N GLN A 159 -20.09 5.97 11.28
CA GLN A 159 -21.33 6.70 11.58
C GLN A 159 -22.56 5.80 11.47
N ALA A 160 -22.66 5.01 10.40
CA ALA A 160 -23.79 4.10 10.17
C ALA A 160 -23.93 3.01 11.25
N VAL A 161 -22.81 2.55 11.83
CA VAL A 161 -22.83 1.57 12.92
C VAL A 161 -23.21 2.21 14.26
N THR A 162 -22.80 3.45 14.53
CA THR A 162 -23.11 4.13 15.80
C THR A 162 -24.54 4.66 15.93
N THR A 163 -25.28 4.78 14.81
CA THR A 163 -26.67 5.27 14.80
C THR A 163 -27.72 4.18 14.94
N ARG A 164 -27.31 2.92 15.17
CA ARG A 164 -28.19 1.78 15.43
C ARG A 164 -28.11 1.36 16.88
#